data_AF-K6VEX2-F1
#
_entry.id   AF-K6VEX2-F1
#
_cell.length_a   1.000
_cell.length_b   1.000
_cell.length_c   1.000
_cell.angle_alpha   90.00
_cell.angle_beta   90.00
_cell.angle_gamma   90.00
#
_symmetry.space_group_name_H-M   'P 1'
#
loop_
_entity.id
_entity.type
_entity.pdbx_description
1 polymer ?
#
loop_
_entity_poly.entity_id
_entity_poly.type
_entity_poly.pdbx_seq_one_letter_code
_entity_poly.pdbx_strand_id
1 'polypeptide(L)'
;MDATENPGAGEARRRLLDAGAAQLERPPWRHPNEAPVEDVVLLRFALWRASAQPGPGALSQVEAALGLLESARSDLEALETALLFTARAEGLTWARIAELLGLRSAQAAQQRYQRISERPGRAGSDAGERAGADGASRR
;
A
#
# COMPACT_ATOMS: atom_id res chain seq x y z
N MET A 1 -13.98 -19.04 21.80
CA MET A 1 -12.60 -18.71 21.38
C MET A 1 -12.74 -18.13 19.99
N ASP A 2 -13.02 -16.82 19.95
CA ASP A 2 -13.33 -16.11 18.71
C ASP A 2 -12.10 -15.95 17.85
N ALA A 3 -12.24 -16.27 16.57
CA ALA A 3 -11.25 -16.01 15.56
C ALA A 3 -11.03 -14.49 15.51
N THR A 4 -9.77 -14.07 15.63
CA THR A 4 -9.35 -12.69 15.41
C THR A 4 -9.67 -12.34 13.95
N GLU A 5 -10.88 -11.80 13.72
CA GLU A 5 -11.26 -11.22 12.44
C GLU A 5 -10.24 -10.14 12.12
N ASN A 6 -9.40 -10.43 11.13
CA ASN A 6 -8.40 -9.50 10.62
C ASN A 6 -9.17 -8.28 10.08
N PRO A 7 -9.06 -7.09 10.70
CA PRO A 7 -9.83 -5.94 10.27
C PRO A 7 -9.48 -5.66 8.81
N GLY A 8 -10.51 -5.65 7.95
CA GLY A 8 -10.32 -5.39 6.52
C GLY A 8 -9.53 -4.10 6.30
N ALA A 9 -8.77 -4.02 5.21
CA ALA A 9 -7.84 -2.91 4.95
C ALA A 9 -8.45 -1.50 5.12
N GLY A 10 -9.74 -1.33 4.80
CA GLY A 10 -10.47 -0.08 5.01
C GLY A 10 -10.66 0.32 6.48
N GLU A 11 -10.88 -0.64 7.38
CA GLU A 11 -11.01 -0.38 8.82
C GLU A 11 -9.64 -0.05 9.43
N ALA A 12 -8.60 -0.79 9.05
CA ALA A 12 -7.23 -0.53 9.48
C ALA A 12 -6.76 0.87 9.04
N ARG A 13 -7.07 1.27 7.79
CA ARG A 13 -6.80 2.62 7.28
C ARG A 13 -7.49 3.70 8.11
N ARG A 14 -8.79 3.53 8.40
CA ARG A 14 -9.56 4.49 9.22
C ARG A 14 -8.95 4.67 10.61
N ARG A 15 -8.61 3.57 11.29
CA ARG A 15 -8.00 3.63 12.64
C ARG A 15 -6.70 4.42 12.68
N LEU A 16 -5.86 4.33 11.63
CA LEU A 16 -4.58 5.04 11.60
C LEU A 16 -4.72 6.50 11.15
N LEU A 17 -5.69 6.80 10.28
CA LEU A 17 -6.08 8.18 9.99
C LEU A 17 -6.61 8.90 11.25
N ASP A 18 -7.49 8.25 12.01
CA ASP A 18 -8.03 8.76 13.28
C ASP A 18 -6.95 8.94 14.36
N ALA A 19 -5.88 8.14 14.31
CA ALA A 19 -4.73 8.24 15.21
C ALA A 19 -3.79 9.44 14.90
N GLY A 20 -4.10 10.24 13.88
CA GLY A 20 -3.37 11.46 13.54
C GLY A 20 -2.53 11.38 12.27
N ALA A 21 -2.53 10.25 11.54
CA ALA A 21 -1.78 10.16 10.29
C ALA A 21 -2.30 11.12 9.20
N ALA A 22 -3.56 11.55 9.30
CA ALA A 22 -4.13 12.56 8.42
C ALA A 22 -3.41 13.93 8.47
N GLN A 23 -2.57 14.17 9.48
CA GLN A 23 -1.86 15.44 9.71
C GLN A 23 -0.45 15.48 9.10
N LEU A 24 -0.01 14.40 8.45
CA LEU A 24 1.31 14.33 7.83
C LEU A 24 1.40 15.23 6.59
N GLU A 25 2.54 15.91 6.42
CA GLU A 25 2.76 16.79 5.27
C GLU A 25 2.71 16.02 3.94
N ARG A 26 2.07 16.64 2.95
CA ARG A 26 1.82 16.07 1.64
C ARG A 26 3.01 16.31 0.70
N PRO A 27 3.59 15.27 0.06
CA PRO A 27 4.59 15.48 -0.98
C PRO A 27 4.00 16.21 -2.21
N PRO A 28 4.74 17.15 -2.83
CA PRO A 28 4.21 18.03 -3.87
C PRO A 28 3.91 17.34 -5.22
N TRP A 29 4.38 16.11 -5.44
CA TRP A 29 4.12 15.31 -6.66
C TRP A 29 2.92 14.35 -6.52
N ARG A 30 2.14 14.46 -5.44
CA ARG A 30 1.06 13.52 -5.12
C ARG A 30 -0.26 13.93 -5.77
N HIS A 31 -0.92 13.01 -6.49
CA HIS A 31 -2.19 13.29 -7.15
C HIS A 31 -3.33 13.59 -6.16
N PRO A 32 -4.32 14.45 -6.51
CA PRO A 32 -5.43 14.86 -5.64
C PRO A 32 -6.29 13.74 -5.04
N ASN A 33 -6.34 12.57 -5.69
CA ASN A 33 -7.36 11.54 -5.47
C ASN A 33 -6.80 10.19 -4.95
N GLU A 34 -5.51 10.12 -4.61
CA GLU A 34 -4.93 8.98 -3.88
C GLU A 34 -5.28 9.08 -2.39
N ALA A 35 -5.45 7.93 -1.72
CA ALA A 35 -5.72 7.89 -0.29
C ALA A 35 -4.72 8.78 0.49
N PRO A 36 -5.19 9.56 1.49
CA PRO A 36 -4.44 10.68 2.06
C PRO A 36 -3.08 10.30 2.67
N VAL A 37 -2.86 9.02 2.99
CA VAL A 37 -1.60 8.50 3.52
C VAL A 37 -1.33 7.12 2.91
N GLU A 38 -0.14 6.91 2.36
CA GLU A 38 0.31 5.58 1.91
C GLU A 38 0.36 4.61 3.09
N ASP A 39 -0.04 3.36 2.88
CA ASP A 39 -0.08 2.38 3.96
C ASP A 39 1.31 2.20 4.61
N VAL A 40 2.40 2.28 3.84
CA VAL A 40 3.78 2.24 4.37
C VAL A 40 4.08 3.35 5.39
N VAL A 41 3.46 4.52 5.24
CA VAL A 41 3.62 5.64 6.18
C VAL A 41 2.85 5.35 7.46
N LEU A 42 1.67 4.74 7.36
CA LEU A 42 0.88 4.30 8.51
C LEU A 42 1.61 3.20 9.30
N LEU A 43 2.28 2.27 8.61
CA LEU A 43 3.14 1.26 9.24
C LEU A 43 4.28 1.91 10.04
N ARG A 44 5.00 2.88 9.46
CA ARG A 44 6.08 3.61 10.14
C ARG A 44 5.57 4.38 11.36
N PHE A 45 4.40 4.99 11.25
CA PHE A 45 3.76 5.70 12.36
C PHE A 45 3.43 4.76 13.52
N ALA A 46 2.82 3.62 13.25
CA ALA A 46 2.50 2.62 14.29
C ALA A 46 3.76 2.13 15.02
N LEU A 47 4.85 1.86 14.28
CA LEU A 47 6.13 1.45 14.87
C LEU A 47 6.73 2.55 15.76
N TRP A 48 6.74 3.80 15.28
CA TRP A 48 7.24 4.92 16.07
C TRP A 48 6.43 5.13 17.35
N ARG A 49 5.09 5.16 17.25
CA ARG A 49 4.19 5.29 18.42
C ARG A 49 4.40 4.17 19.43
N ALA A 50 4.49 2.92 18.97
CA ALA A 50 4.71 1.77 19.83
C ALA A 50 6.07 1.84 20.56
N SER A 51 7.10 2.37 19.91
CA SER A 51 8.41 2.58 20.53
C SER A 51 8.42 3.71 21.58
N ALA A 52 7.63 4.77 21.35
CA ALA A 52 7.60 5.94 22.21
C ALA A 52 6.71 5.78 23.45
N GLN A 53 5.59 5.06 23.33
CA GLN A 53 4.59 4.88 24.39
C GLN A 53 4.03 3.46 24.41
N PRO A 54 4.74 2.49 25.01
CA PRO A 54 4.28 1.11 25.12
C PRO A 54 2.99 1.01 25.96
N GLY A 55 2.07 0.14 25.57
CA GLY A 55 0.82 -0.11 26.30
C GLY A 55 -0.30 -0.65 25.41
N PRO A 56 -1.52 -0.82 25.95
CA PRO A 56 -2.65 -1.41 25.21
C PRO A 56 -3.02 -0.65 23.92
N GLY A 57 -2.87 0.67 23.90
CA GLY A 57 -3.09 1.48 22.69
C GLY A 57 -2.01 1.30 21.61
N ALA A 58 -0.78 0.93 22.00
CA ALA A 58 0.26 0.57 21.05
C ALA A 58 0.01 -0.81 20.44
N LEU A 59 -0.49 -1.77 21.22
CA LEU A 59 -0.82 -3.11 20.74
C LEU A 59 -1.88 -3.05 19.62
N SER A 60 -2.98 -2.33 19.83
CA SER A 60 -4.04 -2.21 18.82
C SER A 60 -3.59 -1.50 17.54
N GLN A 61 -2.63 -0.57 17.64
CA GLN A 61 -2.02 0.08 16.47
C GLN A 61 -1.10 -0.88 15.70
N VAL A 62 -0.33 -1.72 16.39
CA VAL A 62 0.50 -2.75 15.77
C VAL A 62 -0.39 -3.79 15.06
N GLU A 63 -1.47 -4.23 15.67
CA GLU A 63 -2.46 -5.12 15.03
C GLU A 63 -3.05 -4.48 13.76
N ALA A 64 -3.44 -3.21 13.81
CA ALA A 64 -3.92 -2.49 12.63
C ALA A 64 -2.83 -2.38 11.53
N ALA A 65 -1.58 -2.12 11.91
CA ALA A 65 -0.46 -2.04 10.97
C ALA A 65 -0.16 -3.39 10.29
N LEU A 66 -0.29 -4.50 11.02
CA LEU A 66 -0.18 -5.84 10.45
C LEU A 66 -1.28 -6.11 9.40
N GLY A 67 -2.50 -5.62 9.64
CA GLY A 67 -3.61 -5.68 8.67
C GLY A 67 -3.34 -4.91 7.36
N LEU A 68 -2.49 -3.88 7.40
CA LEU A 68 -2.10 -3.09 6.22
C LEU A 68 -0.86 -3.62 5.49
N LEU A 69 -0.15 -4.60 6.06
CA LEU A 69 1.14 -5.04 5.52
C LEU A 69 1.04 -5.57 4.09
N GLU A 70 -0.02 -6.32 3.77
CA GLU A 70 -0.20 -6.85 2.42
C GLU A 70 -0.58 -5.77 1.40
N SER A 71 -1.36 -4.77 1.83
CA SER A 71 -1.71 -3.61 1.00
C SER A 71 -0.45 -2.78 0.70
N ALA A 72 0.37 -2.48 1.72
CA ALA A 72 1.63 -1.77 1.55
C ALA A 72 2.62 -2.54 0.64
N ARG A 73 2.64 -3.87 0.70
CA ARG A 73 3.43 -4.71 -0.23
C ARG A 73 2.91 -4.62 -1.65
N SER A 74 1.59 -4.66 -1.84
CA SER A 74 0.96 -4.51 -3.15
C SER A 74 1.27 -3.14 -3.76
N ASP A 75 1.24 -2.07 -2.96
CA ASP A 75 1.61 -0.72 -3.42
C ASP A 75 3.07 -0.68 -3.87
N LEU A 76 3.98 -1.32 -3.12
CA LEU A 76 5.39 -1.41 -3.48
C LEU A 76 5.61 -2.26 -4.73
N GLU A 77 4.89 -3.38 -4.91
CA GLU A 77 4.95 -4.21 -6.11
C GLU A 77 4.48 -3.45 -7.35
N ALA A 78 3.45 -2.61 -7.22
CA ALA A 78 2.96 -1.75 -8.30
C ALA A 78 4.00 -0.69 -8.69
N LEU A 79 4.61 -0.03 -7.70
CA LEU A 79 5.72 0.91 -7.93
C LEU A 79 6.93 0.23 -8.58
N GLU A 80 7.28 -0.97 -8.12
CA GLU A 80 8.38 -1.75 -8.69
C GLU A 80 8.09 -2.11 -10.15
N THR A 81 6.87 -2.55 -10.47
CA THR A 81 6.44 -2.84 -11.84
C THR A 81 6.57 -1.62 -12.74
N ALA A 82 6.04 -0.47 -12.30
CA ALA A 82 6.11 0.79 -13.04
C ALA A 82 7.57 1.25 -13.27
N LEU A 83 8.43 1.11 -12.26
CA LEU A 83 9.84 1.46 -12.36
C LEU A 83 10.59 0.56 -13.35
N LEU A 84 10.35 -0.75 -13.29
CA LEU A 84 10.97 -1.71 -14.22
C LEU A 84 10.49 -1.51 -15.65
N PHE A 85 9.18 -1.27 -15.85
CA PHE A 85 8.63 -0.91 -17.14
C PHE A 85 9.30 0.35 -17.72
N THR A 86 9.39 1.41 -16.91
CA THR A 86 10.03 2.68 -17.31
C THR A 86 11.51 2.48 -17.63
N ALA A 87 12.26 1.76 -16.80
CA ALA A 87 13.66 1.42 -17.06
C ALA A 87 13.83 0.69 -18.40
N ARG A 88 12.91 -0.23 -18.73
CA ARG A 88 12.94 -0.94 -20.00
C ARG A 88 12.61 -0.04 -21.19
N ALA A 89 11.68 0.91 -21.02
CA ALA A 89 11.35 1.91 -22.04
C ALA A 89 12.52 2.85 -22.33
N GLU A 90 13.28 3.24 -21.30
CA GLU A 90 14.53 4.02 -21.41
C GLU A 90 15.74 3.21 -21.93
N GLY A 91 15.53 1.93 -22.27
CA GLY A 91 16.55 1.09 -22.89
C GLY A 91 17.49 0.37 -21.93
N LEU A 92 17.27 0.38 -20.61
CA LEU A 92 18.10 -0.41 -19.68
C LEU A 92 17.94 -1.90 -19.97
N THR A 93 19.05 -2.61 -20.09
CA THR A 93 19.05 -4.06 -20.30
C THR A 93 18.69 -4.80 -19.01
N TRP A 94 18.13 -6.00 -19.13
CA TRP A 94 17.85 -6.86 -17.97
C TRP A 94 19.11 -7.21 -17.16
N ALA A 95 20.28 -7.30 -17.81
CA ALA A 95 21.55 -7.49 -17.12
C ALA A 95 21.89 -6.30 -16.22
N ARG A 96 21.76 -5.07 -16.73
CA ARG A 96 21.99 -3.86 -15.93
C ARG A 96 20.97 -3.69 -14.81
N ILE A 97 19.71 -4.03 -15.06
CA ILE A 97 18.67 -4.05 -14.02
C ILE A 97 19.01 -5.07 -12.93
N ALA A 98 19.48 -6.27 -13.31
CA ALA A 98 19.90 -7.28 -12.33
C ALA A 98 21.06 -6.79 -11.45
N GLU A 99 22.06 -6.14 -12.03
CA GLU A 99 23.16 -5.52 -11.27
C GLU A 99 22.65 -4.47 -10.27
N LEU A 100 21.76 -3.56 -10.70
CA LEU A 100 21.22 -2.50 -9.86
C LEU A 100 20.32 -3.04 -8.72
N LEU A 101 19.62 -4.15 -8.95
CA LEU A 101 18.79 -4.81 -7.95
C LEU A 101 19.54 -5.85 -7.11
N GLY A 102 20.84 -6.06 -7.34
CA GLY A 102 21.63 -7.09 -6.66
C GLY A 102 21.20 -8.53 -6.97
N LEU A 103 20.58 -8.76 -8.13
CA LEU A 103 20.15 -10.08 -8.59
C LEU A 103 21.31 -10.81 -9.29
N ARG A 104 21.30 -12.14 -9.15
CA ARG A 104 22.38 -13.01 -9.66
C ARG A 104 22.46 -13.07 -11.20
N SER A 105 21.40 -12.69 -11.91
CA SER A 105 21.34 -12.77 -13.37
C SER A 105 20.22 -11.93 -13.98
N ALA A 106 20.34 -11.63 -15.28
CA ALA A 106 19.31 -10.97 -16.08
C ALA A 106 17.98 -11.74 -16.09
N GLN A 107 18.05 -13.08 -16.15
CA GLN A 107 16.87 -13.95 -16.11
C GLN A 107 16.13 -13.83 -14.77
N ALA A 108 16.85 -13.69 -13.66
CA ALA A 108 16.23 -13.48 -12.34
C ALA A 108 15.46 -12.15 -12.29
N ALA A 109 15.97 -11.09 -12.92
CA ALA A 109 15.27 -9.82 -13.04
C ALA A 109 14.00 -9.94 -13.88
N GLN A 110 14.08 -10.61 -15.04
CA GLN A 110 12.93 -10.81 -15.92
C GLN A 110 11.83 -11.66 -15.25
N GLN A 111 12.19 -12.75 -14.57
CA GLN A 111 11.24 -13.59 -13.85
C GLN A 111 10.56 -12.84 -12.70
N ARG A 112 11.30 -11.98 -11.98
CA ARG A 112 10.74 -11.12 -10.94
C ARG A 112 9.71 -10.17 -11.53
N TYR A 113 10.05 -9.48 -12.63
CA TYR A 113 9.14 -8.57 -13.33
C TYR A 113 7.85 -9.28 -13.77
N GLN A 114 7.95 -10.46 -14.39
CA GLN A 114 6.79 -11.26 -14.81
C GLN A 114 5.88 -11.58 -13.61
N ARG A 115 6.47 -12.08 -12.52
CA ARG A 115 5.72 -12.44 -11.30
C ARG A 115 4.94 -11.27 -10.70
N ILE A 116 5.55 -10.10 -10.60
CA ILE A 116 4.89 -8.93 -10.01
C ILE A 116 3.90 -8.25 -10.98
N SER A 117 4.11 -8.37 -12.29
CA SER A 117 3.21 -7.80 -13.31
C SER A 117 1.96 -8.64 -13.53
N GLU A 118 2.05 -9.96 -13.33
CA GLU A 118 0.93 -10.91 -13.49
C GLU A 118 -0.05 -10.89 -12.32
N ARG A 119 0.28 -10.20 -11.21
CA ARG A 119 -0.58 -10.08 -10.05
C ARG A 119 -1.55 -8.91 -10.29
N PRO A 120 -2.86 -9.15 -10.54
CA PRO A 120 -3.80 -8.05 -10.67
C PRO A 120 -3.90 -7.34 -9.32
N GLY A 121 -3.45 -6.08 -9.29
CA GLY A 121 -3.61 -5.22 -8.14
C GLY A 121 -5.10 -5.08 -7.82
N ARG A 122 -5.52 -5.43 -6.60
CA ARG A 122 -6.87 -5.18 -6.07
C ARG A 122 -7.14 -3.69 -5.81
N ALA A 123 -6.46 -2.80 -6.51
CA ALA A 123 -6.65 -1.36 -6.42
C ALA A 123 -7.77 -0.97 -7.39
N GLY A 124 -9.03 -0.98 -6.92
CA GLY A 124 -10.12 -0.31 -7.65
C GLY A 124 -11.55 -0.81 -7.44
N SER A 125 -11.79 -1.99 -6.85
CA SER A 125 -13.14 -2.57 -6.85
C SER A 125 -14.07 -2.10 -5.72
N ASP A 126 -13.65 -1.21 -4.81
CA ASP A 126 -14.50 -0.76 -3.69
C ASP A 126 -14.88 0.74 -3.74
N ALA A 127 -14.50 1.45 -4.81
CA ALA A 127 -14.83 2.87 -5.01
C ALA A 127 -16.07 3.08 -5.90
N GLY A 128 -16.64 2.02 -6.49
CA GLY A 128 -17.78 2.11 -7.43
C GLY A 128 -19.18 1.93 -6.83
N GLU A 129 -19.31 1.35 -5.62
CA GLU A 129 -20.62 0.90 -5.11
C GLU A 129 -21.40 1.98 -4.31
N ARG A 130 -20.83 3.16 -4.03
CA ARG A 130 -21.46 4.18 -3.16
C ARG A 130 -22.08 5.39 -3.87
N ALA A 131 -22.04 5.45 -5.20
CA ALA A 131 -22.53 6.61 -5.97
C ALA A 131 -23.91 6.39 -6.64
N GLY A 132 -24.65 5.32 -6.31
CA GLY A 132 -25.92 4.97 -6.97
C GLY A 132 -27.21 5.16 -6.15
N ALA A 133 -27.14 5.56 -4.87
CA ALA A 133 -28.30 5.46 -3.96
C ALA A 133 -28.94 6.80 -3.56
N ASP A 134 -28.60 7.92 -4.22
CA ASP A 134 -29.18 9.24 -3.89
C ASP A 134 -29.91 9.82 -5.11
N GLY A 135 -31.09 9.26 -5.40
CA GLY A 135 -31.81 9.63 -6.63
C GLY A 135 -33.20 9.04 -6.84
N ALA A 136 -33.96 8.64 -5.81
CA ALA A 136 -35.39 8.37 -6.01
C ALA A 136 -36.18 8.32 -4.69
N SER A 137 -36.70 9.47 -4.25
CA SER A 137 -38.14 9.63 -3.91
C SER A 137 -38.39 10.98 -3.24
N ARG A 138 -38.55 12.01 -4.08
CA ARG A 138 -39.57 13.03 -3.85
C ARG A 138 -40.82 12.60 -4.62
N ARG A 139 -41.86 12.18 -3.92
CA ARG A 139 -43.26 12.51 -4.20
C ARG A 139 -44.16 12.02 -3.08
#